data_AF-A0A9Q0TWE3-F1
#
_entry.id   AF-A0A9Q0TWE3-F1
#
_cell.length_a   1.000
_cell.length_b   1.000
_cell.length_c   1.000
_cell.angle_alpha   90.00
_cell.angle_beta   90.00
_cell.angle_gamma   90.00
#
_symmetry.space_group_name_H-M   'P 1'
#
loop_
_entity.id
_entity.type
_entity.pdbx_description
1 polymer ?
#
loop_
_entity_poly.entity_id
_entity_poly.type
_entity_poly.pdbx_seq_one_letter_code
_entity_poly.pdbx_strand_id
1 'polypeptide(L)'
;MAPGEIATVLKEMLACGYSPSAEPFLAMMLQTFRASKLLDLRTKARIFIPKGRAMMGCLDETRTLEYGQVFVQYSRARLRKLYDHLQGGETDPRTLICKGKTVVTKNPCLHPGDVQILEAVDVPALHHMVDCIVFPQKGKRPHPNECSGSDLDGDVYFVSWDADLIPPQKFPPMDYTGAQATILDHDVTIEEVQEYFTDYLLNDSLGIICNAHVVFADREPLMARSEKCIELARLASIAVDFPKTGVPAKIPEDLRVKEYPDFMEKAEDKHATYVSEHVLGKLFRAVRDIPPDTGSRRSFTREVARRSYDSDMEVDGFKDYIEQAFNYKSQYDEKLGNLLDYYGIKTEAEIIGGFVMRTGKSFDKKRDLDSINFSVKFLKKQARAWFDESGTVESPDVLRRKASAWYHVTLIEIKKGKTPPVRRLNRIVSFELEIQE
;
A
#
# COMPACT_ATOMS: atom_id res chain seq x y z
N MET A 1 -3.93 14.88 0.85
CA MET A 1 -5.00 14.23 1.61
C MET A 1 -4.43 12.98 2.25
N ALA A 2 -4.76 12.66 3.50
CA ALA A 2 -4.62 11.26 3.91
C ALA A 2 -5.53 10.42 2.99
N PRO A 3 -5.17 9.18 2.62
CA PRO A 3 -5.98 8.33 1.73
C PRO A 3 -7.47 8.17 2.12
N GLY A 4 -7.87 8.64 3.32
CA GLY A 4 -9.24 8.67 3.81
C GLY A 4 -10.13 9.82 3.30
N GLU A 5 -9.62 11.04 3.06
CA GLU A 5 -10.49 12.21 2.75
C GLU A 5 -11.21 12.02 1.40
N ILE A 6 -10.46 11.68 0.35
CA ILE A 6 -11.04 11.41 -0.97
C ILE A 6 -12.00 10.21 -0.95
N ALA A 7 -11.70 9.20 -0.14
CA ALA A 7 -12.56 8.04 0.00
C ALA A 7 -13.88 8.37 0.72
N THR A 8 -13.90 9.41 1.58
CA THR A 8 -15.11 9.94 2.20
C THR A 8 -15.97 10.66 1.17
N VAL A 9 -15.39 11.60 0.40
CA VAL A 9 -16.09 12.31 -0.67
C VAL A 9 -16.75 11.35 -1.66
N LEU A 10 -16.02 10.34 -2.15
CA LEU A 10 -16.59 9.37 -3.10
C LEU A 10 -17.74 8.55 -2.49
N LYS A 11 -17.70 8.26 -1.19
CA LYS A 11 -18.80 7.57 -0.49
C LYS A 11 -20.02 8.47 -0.32
N GLU A 12 -19.81 9.74 -0.03
CA GLU A 12 -20.88 10.74 0.11
C GLU A 12 -21.57 10.98 -1.23
N MET A 13 -20.81 11.14 -2.32
CA MET A 13 -21.37 11.22 -3.67
C MET A 13 -22.27 10.00 -3.97
N LEU A 14 -21.80 8.78 -3.70
CA LEU A 14 -22.60 7.58 -3.88
C LEU A 14 -23.86 7.57 -2.98
N ALA A 15 -23.73 8.02 -1.73
CA ALA A 15 -24.86 8.10 -0.78
C ALA A 15 -25.91 9.14 -1.19
N CYS A 16 -25.49 10.23 -1.82
CA CYS A 16 -26.36 11.26 -2.40
C CYS A 16 -26.99 10.84 -3.74
N GLY A 17 -26.70 9.63 -4.24
CA GLY A 17 -27.31 9.09 -5.46
C GLY A 17 -26.55 9.40 -6.75
N TYR A 18 -25.35 9.99 -6.68
CA TYR A 18 -24.52 10.18 -7.88
C TYR A 18 -24.13 8.81 -8.46
N SER A 19 -24.42 8.61 -9.74
CA SER A 19 -24.05 7.40 -10.46
C SER A 19 -22.69 7.55 -11.13
N PRO A 20 -21.76 6.58 -11.02
CA PRO A 20 -20.51 6.57 -11.80
C PRO A 20 -20.73 6.55 -13.32
N SER A 21 -21.94 6.25 -13.81
CA SER A 21 -22.26 6.34 -15.24
C SER A 21 -22.59 7.77 -15.70
N ALA A 22 -22.98 8.65 -14.78
CA ALA A 22 -23.43 10.01 -15.04
C ALA A 22 -22.45 11.06 -14.52
N GLU A 23 -21.78 10.80 -13.39
CA GLU A 23 -20.84 11.71 -12.74
C GLU A 23 -19.38 11.39 -13.12
N PRO A 24 -18.74 12.22 -13.96
CA PRO A 24 -17.42 11.95 -14.53
C PRO A 24 -16.31 11.93 -13.48
N PHE A 25 -16.40 12.74 -12.43
CA PHE A 25 -15.44 12.71 -11.31
C PHE A 25 -15.42 11.32 -10.69
N LEU A 26 -16.59 10.88 -10.26
CA LEU A 26 -16.81 9.65 -9.52
C LEU A 26 -16.33 8.47 -10.37
N ALA A 27 -16.68 8.47 -11.66
CA ALA A 27 -16.20 7.48 -12.62
C ALA A 27 -14.67 7.41 -12.69
N MET A 28 -14.01 8.55 -12.94
CA MET A 28 -12.56 8.64 -13.07
C MET A 28 -11.83 8.20 -11.80
N MET A 29 -12.34 8.59 -10.64
CA MET A 29 -11.73 8.25 -9.36
C MET A 29 -11.87 6.76 -9.02
N LEU A 30 -13.05 6.17 -9.24
CA LEU A 30 -13.28 4.75 -9.03
C LEU A 30 -12.48 3.88 -10.02
N GLN A 31 -12.39 4.28 -11.28
CA GLN A 31 -11.54 3.61 -12.27
C GLN A 31 -10.06 3.66 -11.89
N THR A 32 -9.58 4.82 -11.43
CA THR A 32 -8.19 4.99 -10.98
C THR A 32 -7.90 4.15 -9.73
N PHE A 33 -8.82 4.15 -8.75
CA PHE A 33 -8.74 3.28 -7.59
C PHE A 33 -8.65 1.79 -7.99
N ARG A 34 -9.54 1.34 -8.89
CA ARG A 34 -9.53 -0.02 -9.43
C ARG A 34 -8.20 -0.33 -10.11
N ALA A 35 -7.71 0.55 -10.97
CA ALA A 35 -6.42 0.38 -11.65
C ALA A 35 -5.28 0.23 -10.63
N SER A 36 -5.26 1.05 -9.57
CA SER A 36 -4.26 0.96 -8.50
C SER A 36 -4.30 -0.39 -7.76
N LYS A 37 -5.49 -0.93 -7.50
CA LYS A 37 -5.62 -2.27 -6.90
C LYS A 37 -5.16 -3.38 -7.84
N LEU A 38 -5.46 -3.28 -9.13
CA LEU A 38 -4.96 -4.24 -10.13
C LEU A 38 -3.43 -4.18 -10.26
N LEU A 39 -2.82 -2.98 -10.18
CA LEU A 39 -1.36 -2.86 -10.17
C LEU A 39 -0.73 -3.48 -8.92
N ASP A 40 -1.33 -3.28 -7.75
CA ASP A 40 -0.89 -3.92 -6.50
C ASP A 40 -1.00 -5.46 -6.58
N LEU A 41 -2.02 -5.99 -7.24
CA LEU A 41 -2.15 -7.42 -7.51
C LEU A 41 -1.07 -7.92 -8.49
N ARG A 42 -0.86 -7.21 -9.61
CA ARG A 42 0.14 -7.56 -10.63
C ARG A 42 1.56 -7.56 -10.08
N THR A 43 1.93 -6.52 -9.34
CA THR A 43 3.33 -6.27 -8.95
C THR A 43 3.70 -6.83 -7.59
N LYS A 44 2.72 -7.06 -6.71
CA LYS A 44 2.96 -7.47 -5.31
C LYS A 44 2.09 -8.62 -4.85
N ALA A 45 1.22 -9.17 -5.69
CA ALA A 45 0.26 -10.21 -5.33
C ALA A 45 -0.49 -9.91 -4.01
N ARG A 46 -0.89 -8.65 -3.80
CA ARG A 46 -1.55 -8.20 -2.56
C ARG A 46 -2.99 -8.72 -2.50
N ILE A 47 -3.15 -9.93 -1.99
CA ILE A 47 -4.45 -10.57 -1.79
C ILE A 47 -5.03 -10.15 -0.44
N PHE A 48 -6.30 -9.75 -0.43
CA PHE A 48 -7.00 -9.40 0.81
C PHE A 48 -7.43 -10.69 1.53
N ILE A 49 -7.01 -10.83 2.79
CA ILE A 49 -7.33 -11.96 3.66
C ILE A 49 -8.22 -11.45 4.80
N PRO A 50 -9.54 -11.71 4.77
CA PRO A 50 -10.45 -11.14 5.78
C PRO A 50 -10.19 -11.67 7.19
N LYS A 51 -9.84 -12.97 7.28
CA LYS A 51 -9.54 -13.71 8.52
C LYS A 51 -8.05 -13.66 8.88
N GLY A 52 -7.40 -12.52 8.65
CA GLY A 52 -6.02 -12.31 9.04
C GLY A 52 -5.69 -10.84 9.30
N ARG A 53 -4.58 -10.60 9.98
CA ARG A 53 -4.07 -9.27 10.36
C ARG A 53 -2.55 -9.26 10.37
N ALA A 54 -1.99 -8.05 10.27
CA ALA A 54 -0.62 -7.77 10.67
C ALA A 54 -0.68 -7.16 12.08
N MET A 55 -0.03 -7.79 13.06
CA MET A 55 -0.12 -7.43 14.47
C MET A 55 1.28 -7.31 15.08
N MET A 56 1.49 -6.33 15.95
CA MET A 56 2.73 -6.24 16.73
C MET A 56 2.85 -7.43 17.68
N GLY A 57 4.05 -7.99 17.83
CA GLY A 57 4.32 -9.03 18.81
C GLY A 57 4.47 -8.47 20.22
N CYS A 58 3.92 -9.17 21.20
CA CYS A 58 4.07 -8.86 22.62
C CYS A 58 4.37 -10.13 23.43
N LEU A 59 4.97 -9.96 24.61
CA LEU A 59 5.21 -11.05 25.56
C LEU A 59 4.04 -11.16 26.54
N ASP A 60 3.65 -12.37 26.90
CA ASP A 60 2.76 -12.63 28.03
C ASP A 60 3.51 -12.45 29.36
N GLU A 61 3.40 -11.25 29.95
CA GLU A 61 3.96 -10.93 31.26
C GLU A 61 3.23 -11.62 32.42
N THR A 62 2.01 -12.13 32.19
CA THR A 62 1.21 -12.83 33.21
C THR A 62 1.61 -14.29 33.37
N ARG A 63 2.40 -14.83 32.43
CA ARG A 63 2.86 -16.23 32.39
C ARG A 63 1.70 -17.23 32.41
N THR A 64 0.59 -16.89 31.76
CA THR A 64 -0.62 -17.71 31.67
C THR A 64 -0.60 -18.61 30.43
N LEU A 65 -0.11 -18.13 29.30
CA LEU A 65 -0.02 -18.90 28.06
C LEU A 65 0.99 -20.05 28.18
N GLU A 66 0.63 -21.22 27.64
CA GLU A 66 1.53 -22.36 27.48
C GLU A 66 2.28 -22.32 26.15
N TYR A 67 3.38 -23.05 26.05
CA TYR A 67 4.12 -23.17 24.80
C TYR A 67 3.24 -23.80 23.71
N GLY A 68 3.21 -23.17 22.54
CA GLY A 68 2.31 -23.49 21.43
C GLY A 68 0.99 -22.70 21.44
N GLN A 69 0.72 -21.92 22.49
CA GLN A 69 -0.46 -21.06 22.58
C GLN A 69 -0.11 -19.59 22.29
N VAL A 70 -1.09 -18.83 21.82
CA VAL A 70 -1.04 -17.37 21.69
C VAL A 70 -2.34 -16.75 22.15
N PHE A 71 -2.31 -15.49 22.57
CA PHE A 71 -3.52 -14.69 22.75
C PHE A 71 -3.62 -13.64 21.66
N VAL A 72 -4.80 -13.54 21.05
CA VAL A 72 -5.06 -12.63 19.94
C VAL A 72 -6.45 -12.02 20.10
N GLN A 73 -6.48 -10.70 20.28
CA GLN A 73 -7.71 -9.90 20.31
C GLN A 73 -7.55 -8.71 19.36
N TYR A 74 -8.58 -8.43 18.58
CA TYR A 74 -8.51 -7.40 17.54
C TYR A 74 -9.77 -6.53 17.49
N SER A 75 -9.60 -5.29 17.03
CA SER A 75 -10.68 -4.31 16.91
C SER A 75 -11.60 -4.60 15.72
N ARG A 76 -12.91 -4.40 15.92
CA ARG A 76 -13.98 -4.54 14.91
C ARG A 76 -14.04 -3.35 13.93
N ALA A 77 -13.37 -2.25 14.24
CA ALA A 77 -13.54 -0.95 13.56
C ALA A 77 -13.29 -0.97 12.04
N ARG A 78 -12.55 -1.95 11.51
CA ARG A 78 -12.33 -2.11 10.06
C ARG A 78 -13.38 -2.96 9.31
N LEU A 79 -14.27 -3.66 10.00
CA LEU A 79 -15.16 -4.68 9.40
C LEU A 79 -16.66 -4.44 9.59
N ARG A 80 -17.07 -3.37 10.29
CA ARG A 80 -18.48 -3.07 10.64
C ARG A 80 -19.46 -3.00 9.46
N LYS A 81 -18.99 -2.87 8.21
CA LYS A 81 -19.87 -2.80 7.02
C LYS A 81 -19.88 -4.07 6.14
N LEU A 82 -19.01 -5.04 6.38
CA LEU A 82 -18.88 -6.25 5.54
C LEU A 82 -19.42 -7.53 6.19
N TYR A 83 -19.59 -7.55 7.53
CA TYR A 83 -19.79 -8.79 8.28
C TYR A 83 -20.94 -8.75 9.31
N ASP A 84 -21.98 -7.93 9.09
CA ASP A 84 -23.20 -7.94 9.94
C ASP A 84 -23.96 -9.30 9.95
N HIS A 85 -23.49 -10.31 9.20
CA HIS A 85 -24.07 -11.65 9.18
C HIS A 85 -23.35 -12.71 10.03
N LEU A 86 -22.23 -12.38 10.70
CA LEU A 86 -21.54 -13.34 11.57
C LEU A 86 -21.77 -12.96 13.05
N GLN A 87 -22.91 -13.40 13.58
CA GLN A 87 -23.19 -13.36 15.01
C GLN A 87 -22.32 -14.39 15.75
N GLY A 88 -21.76 -13.96 16.89
CA GLY A 88 -21.13 -14.85 17.86
C GLY A 88 -20.33 -14.10 18.93
N GLY A 89 -20.79 -14.18 20.18
CA GLY A 89 -19.98 -13.98 21.39
C GLY A 89 -20.22 -12.68 22.18
N GLU A 90 -20.58 -12.84 23.45
CA GLU A 90 -20.92 -11.82 24.47
C GLU A 90 -19.71 -11.06 25.06
N THR A 91 -18.85 -10.47 24.24
CA THR A 91 -17.79 -9.57 24.73
C THR A 91 -17.74 -8.27 23.92
N ASP A 92 -17.27 -7.18 24.57
CA ASP A 92 -17.27 -5.76 24.14
C ASP A 92 -17.62 -5.55 22.64
N PRO A 93 -18.67 -4.77 22.30
CA PRO A 93 -19.12 -4.56 20.93
C PRO A 93 -18.02 -4.09 19.95
N ARG A 94 -16.85 -3.66 20.45
CA ARG A 94 -15.72 -3.12 19.68
C ARG A 94 -14.59 -4.12 19.40
N THR A 95 -14.47 -5.25 20.08
CA THR A 95 -13.35 -6.20 19.92
C THR A 95 -13.82 -7.65 19.72
N LEU A 96 -12.94 -8.48 19.17
CA LEU A 96 -13.15 -9.91 18.99
C LEU A 96 -11.90 -10.67 19.44
N ILE A 97 -12.12 -11.80 20.11
CA ILE A 97 -11.06 -12.72 20.53
C ILE A 97 -10.97 -13.85 19.52
N CYS A 98 -9.77 -14.10 19.01
CA CYS A 98 -9.48 -15.23 18.13
C CYS A 98 -9.31 -16.51 18.96
N LYS A 99 -9.91 -17.60 18.51
CA LYS A 99 -9.81 -18.93 19.15
C LYS A 99 -9.51 -19.99 18.10
N GLY A 100 -8.70 -20.98 18.46
CA GLY A 100 -8.36 -22.11 17.61
C GLY A 100 -7.05 -21.96 16.84
N LYS A 101 -6.80 -22.92 15.96
CA LYS A 101 -5.58 -22.98 15.15
C LYS A 101 -5.40 -21.71 14.32
N THR A 102 -4.21 -21.14 14.42
CA THR A 102 -3.84 -19.89 13.78
C THR A 102 -2.45 -20.04 13.15
N VAL A 103 -2.29 -19.56 11.92
CA VAL A 103 -0.98 -19.45 11.28
C VAL A 103 -0.34 -18.11 11.63
N VAL A 104 0.93 -18.16 12.01
CA VAL A 104 1.73 -16.99 12.39
C VAL A 104 3.02 -17.02 11.59
N THR A 105 3.33 -15.91 10.91
CA THR A 105 4.58 -15.75 10.15
C THR A 105 5.12 -14.33 10.32
N LYS A 106 6.42 -14.16 10.07
CA LYS A 106 7.07 -12.86 9.98
C LYS A 106 7.66 -12.68 8.58
N ASN A 107 7.60 -11.45 8.05
CA ASN A 107 8.18 -11.13 6.76
C ASN A 107 9.63 -10.63 6.91
N PRO A 108 10.57 -11.07 6.05
CA PRO A 108 10.41 -12.07 5.01
C PRO A 108 10.28 -13.50 5.59
N CYS A 109 9.42 -14.32 5.00
CA CYS A 109 9.24 -15.73 5.37
C CYS A 109 9.88 -16.59 4.27
N LEU A 110 11.06 -17.16 4.53
CA LEU A 110 11.85 -17.86 3.52
C LEU A 110 11.92 -19.35 3.81
N HIS A 111 12.20 -19.72 5.05
CA HIS A 111 12.30 -21.12 5.43
C HIS A 111 10.89 -21.71 5.62
N PRO A 112 10.61 -22.96 5.19
CA PRO A 112 9.31 -23.60 5.41
C PRO A 112 8.89 -23.65 6.89
N GLY A 113 9.89 -23.73 7.77
CA GLY A 113 9.72 -23.68 9.22
C GLY A 113 9.47 -22.30 9.81
N ASP A 114 9.46 -21.22 9.02
CA ASP A 114 9.08 -19.88 9.50
C ASP A 114 7.57 -19.73 9.67
N VAL A 115 6.82 -20.67 9.10
CA VAL A 115 5.36 -20.72 9.20
C VAL A 115 4.97 -21.51 10.45
N GLN A 116 4.64 -20.79 11.52
CA GLN A 116 4.20 -21.40 12.77
C GLN A 116 2.69 -21.63 12.78
N ILE A 117 2.27 -22.81 13.23
CA ILE A 117 0.87 -23.11 13.51
C ILE A 117 0.73 -23.19 15.03
N LEU A 118 0.06 -22.20 15.61
CA LEU A 118 -0.14 -22.02 17.04
C LEU A 118 -1.63 -22.10 17.38
N GLU A 119 -1.95 -22.29 18.67
CA GLU A 119 -3.34 -22.33 19.15
C GLU A 119 -3.69 -20.98 19.80
N ALA A 120 -4.64 -20.25 19.20
CA ALA A 120 -5.18 -19.05 19.82
C ALA A 120 -6.14 -19.43 20.94
N VAL A 121 -5.87 -18.97 22.16
CA VAL A 121 -6.67 -19.27 23.35
C VAL A 121 -7.15 -17.98 24.01
N ASP A 122 -8.26 -18.08 24.71
CA ASP A 122 -8.85 -16.95 25.43
C ASP A 122 -8.39 -16.94 26.88
N VAL A 123 -7.74 -15.84 27.24
CA VAL A 123 -7.12 -15.62 28.54
C VAL A 123 -7.66 -14.31 29.11
N PRO A 124 -8.55 -14.35 30.12
CA PRO A 124 -9.15 -13.15 30.70
C PRO A 124 -8.13 -12.11 31.18
N ALA A 125 -6.99 -12.56 31.70
CA ALA A 125 -5.91 -11.67 32.15
C ALA A 125 -5.30 -10.82 31.02
N LEU A 126 -5.43 -11.26 29.75
CA LEU A 126 -4.86 -10.62 28.58
C LEU A 126 -5.87 -9.80 27.76
N HIS A 127 -7.14 -9.69 28.18
CA HIS A 127 -8.20 -8.96 27.43
C HIS A 127 -7.91 -7.47 27.18
N HIS A 128 -6.97 -6.90 27.93
CA HIS A 128 -6.50 -5.52 27.73
C HIS A 128 -5.54 -5.39 26.53
N MET A 129 -4.97 -6.49 26.03
CA MET A 129 -4.07 -6.55 24.89
C MET A 129 -4.88 -6.60 23.59
N VAL A 130 -4.90 -5.50 22.82
CA VAL A 130 -5.74 -5.37 21.61
C VAL A 130 -4.90 -4.96 20.42
N ASP A 131 -5.18 -5.56 19.25
CA ASP A 131 -4.47 -5.34 17.98
C ASP A 131 -2.98 -5.73 18.03
N CYS A 132 -2.63 -6.65 18.93
CA CYS A 132 -1.33 -7.30 19.06
C CYS A 132 -1.50 -8.83 19.20
N ILE A 133 -0.44 -9.57 18.88
CA ILE A 133 -0.34 -11.01 19.18
C ILE A 133 0.55 -11.19 20.41
N VAL A 134 0.04 -11.89 21.42
CA VAL A 134 0.77 -12.14 22.67
C VAL A 134 1.32 -13.56 22.65
N PHE A 135 2.64 -13.67 22.80
CA PHE A 135 3.39 -14.91 22.80
C PHE A 135 3.68 -15.38 24.24
N PRO A 136 3.80 -16.70 24.47
CA PRO A 136 4.07 -17.25 25.78
C PRO A 136 5.52 -16.99 26.19
N GLN A 137 5.73 -16.69 27.47
CA GLN A 137 7.07 -16.70 28.07
C GLN A 137 7.60 -18.13 28.28
N LYS A 138 6.69 -19.13 28.35
CA LYS A 138 7.02 -20.53 28.56
C LYS A 138 7.43 -21.20 27.26
N GLY A 139 8.38 -22.13 27.33
CA GLY A 139 8.74 -22.98 26.22
C GLY A 139 10.24 -23.25 26.11
N LYS A 140 10.58 -24.12 25.17
CA LYS A 140 11.98 -24.48 24.86
C LYS A 140 12.67 -23.45 23.95
N ARG A 141 11.90 -22.67 23.20
CA ARG A 141 12.36 -21.68 22.22
C ARG A 141 11.29 -20.60 22.06
N PRO A 142 11.60 -19.30 22.00
CA PRO A 142 10.59 -18.28 21.78
C PRO A 142 9.94 -18.41 20.39
N HIS A 143 8.60 -18.42 20.31
CA HIS A 143 7.89 -18.43 19.02
C HIS A 143 8.26 -17.27 18.08
N PRO A 144 8.53 -16.04 18.57
CA PRO A 144 9.15 -14.97 17.76
C PRO A 144 10.38 -15.45 16.98
N ASN A 145 11.32 -16.11 17.67
CA ASN A 145 12.55 -16.60 17.08
C ASN A 145 12.33 -17.78 16.11
N GLU A 146 11.25 -18.55 16.31
CA GLU A 146 10.81 -19.59 15.36
C GLU A 146 10.19 -19.03 14.08
N CYS A 147 9.82 -17.75 14.07
CA CYS A 147 9.28 -17.04 12.91
C CYS A 147 10.38 -16.18 12.28
N SER A 148 11.23 -16.72 11.41
CA SER A 148 12.28 -15.93 10.74
C SER A 148 13.26 -15.22 11.70
N GLY A 149 13.56 -15.81 12.86
CA GLY A 149 14.53 -15.25 13.81
C GLY A 149 14.10 -13.94 14.47
N SER A 150 12.79 -13.65 14.47
CA SER A 150 12.21 -12.41 15.00
C SER A 150 12.37 -12.26 16.51
N ASP A 151 12.14 -11.04 17.01
CA ASP A 151 12.04 -10.73 18.42
C ASP A 151 10.78 -9.90 18.73
N LEU A 152 10.80 -9.12 19.83
CA LEU A 152 9.67 -8.34 20.34
C LEU A 152 10.04 -6.86 20.54
N ASP A 153 10.93 -6.31 19.71
CA ASP A 153 11.37 -4.91 19.78
C ASP A 153 10.48 -3.92 18.98
N GLY A 154 9.46 -4.44 18.30
CA GLY A 154 8.72 -3.69 17.27
C GLY A 154 8.17 -4.57 16.15
N ASP A 155 8.61 -5.83 16.08
CA ASP A 155 8.25 -6.77 15.03
C ASP A 155 6.73 -6.98 14.85
N VAL A 156 6.34 -7.06 13.58
CA VAL A 156 4.95 -7.25 13.14
C VAL A 156 4.80 -8.60 12.45
N TYR A 157 3.82 -9.36 12.93
CA TYR A 157 3.53 -10.72 12.50
C TYR A 157 2.26 -10.75 11.65
N PHE A 158 2.29 -11.53 10.58
CA PHE A 158 1.06 -11.93 9.91
C PHE A 158 0.41 -13.06 10.72
N VAL A 159 -0.84 -12.85 11.11
CA VAL A 159 -1.63 -13.76 11.94
C VAL A 159 -2.92 -14.05 11.19
N SER A 160 -3.23 -15.31 10.92
CA SER A 160 -4.45 -15.70 10.20
C SER A 160 -5.10 -16.95 10.81
N TRP A 161 -6.41 -16.87 11.02
CA TRP A 161 -7.26 -17.96 11.46
C TRP A 161 -8.15 -18.48 10.32
N ASP A 162 -7.76 -18.17 9.08
CA ASP A 162 -8.38 -18.76 7.90
C ASP A 162 -7.96 -20.22 7.74
N ALA A 163 -8.93 -21.13 7.79
CA ALA A 163 -8.67 -22.58 7.72
C ALA A 163 -7.98 -22.98 6.41
N ASP A 164 -8.26 -22.27 5.31
CA ASP A 164 -7.66 -22.54 3.99
C ASP A 164 -6.18 -22.12 3.91
N LEU A 165 -5.72 -21.28 4.85
CA LEU A 165 -4.33 -20.82 4.93
C LEU A 165 -3.51 -21.55 5.98
N ILE A 166 -4.12 -22.46 6.75
CA ILE A 166 -3.38 -23.28 7.72
C ILE A 166 -2.75 -24.45 6.97
N PRO A 167 -1.40 -24.52 6.88
CA PRO A 167 -0.77 -25.59 6.13
C PRO A 167 -1.02 -26.95 6.82
N PRO A 168 -1.19 -28.03 6.04
CA PRO A 168 -1.46 -29.36 6.60
C PRO A 168 -0.24 -29.96 7.30
N GLN A 169 0.96 -29.43 7.04
CA GLN A 169 2.24 -29.95 7.52
C GLN A 169 3.04 -28.84 8.20
N LYS A 170 3.67 -29.16 9.34
CA LYS A 170 4.64 -28.29 10.02
C LYS A 170 6.06 -28.68 9.63
N PHE A 171 6.95 -27.69 9.60
CA PHE A 171 8.38 -27.87 9.44
C PHE A 171 9.12 -27.38 10.68
N PRO A 172 10.25 -27.98 11.05
CA PRO A 172 11.07 -27.46 12.14
C PRO A 172 11.56 -26.06 11.77
N PRO A 173 11.52 -25.09 12.71
CA PRO A 173 12.09 -23.77 12.48
C PRO A 173 13.59 -23.85 12.18
N MET A 174 14.08 -22.98 11.32
CA MET A 174 15.52 -22.88 11.04
C MET A 174 16.28 -22.48 12.32
N ASP A 175 17.56 -22.81 12.40
CA ASP A 175 18.44 -22.22 13.40
C ASP A 175 18.81 -20.79 12.97
N TYR A 176 18.44 -19.82 13.80
CA TYR A 176 18.69 -18.39 13.58
C TYR A 176 19.85 -17.88 14.45
N THR A 177 20.71 -18.78 14.94
CA THR A 177 21.91 -18.39 15.66
C THR A 177 22.81 -17.58 14.73
N GLY A 178 22.97 -16.29 15.04
CA GLY A 178 23.76 -15.36 14.25
C GLY A 178 25.25 -15.68 14.27
N ALA A 179 25.97 -15.16 13.28
CA ALA A 179 27.42 -15.15 13.30
C ALA A 179 27.92 -14.35 14.52
N GLN A 180 29.05 -14.78 15.09
CA GLN A 180 29.69 -14.02 16.15
C GLN A 180 30.16 -12.68 15.60
N ALA A 181 29.76 -11.59 16.24
CA ALA A 181 30.20 -10.26 15.87
C ALA A 181 31.73 -10.15 15.98
N THR A 182 32.35 -9.45 15.04
CA THR A 182 33.77 -9.13 15.12
C THR A 182 34.02 -8.24 16.34
N ILE A 183 34.76 -8.78 17.32
CA ILE A 183 35.16 -8.04 18.52
C ILE A 183 36.52 -7.42 18.24
N LEU A 184 36.60 -6.09 18.29
CA LEU A 184 37.85 -5.36 18.24
C LEU A 184 38.47 -5.30 19.63
N ASP A 185 39.80 -5.32 19.69
CA ASP A 185 40.59 -5.21 20.92
C ASP A 185 40.90 -3.75 21.30
N HIS A 186 40.33 -2.80 20.58
CA HIS A 186 40.54 -1.36 20.72
C HIS A 186 39.25 -0.56 20.45
N ASP A 187 39.30 0.74 20.74
CA ASP A 187 38.20 1.66 20.49
C ASP A 187 38.04 1.93 18.98
N VAL A 188 36.79 1.93 18.51
CA VAL A 188 36.45 2.14 17.09
C VAL A 188 36.95 3.50 16.61
N THR A 189 37.74 3.49 15.54
CA THR A 189 38.27 4.68 14.87
C THR A 189 37.34 5.18 13.76
N ILE A 190 37.47 6.45 13.36
CA ILE A 190 36.65 7.00 12.26
C ILE A 190 37.03 6.39 10.92
N GLU A 191 38.28 5.99 10.74
CA GLU A 191 38.81 5.31 9.57
C GLU A 191 38.14 3.94 9.37
N GLU A 192 37.97 3.16 10.44
CA GLU A 192 37.26 1.88 10.40
C GLU A 192 35.77 2.06 10.07
N VAL A 193 35.15 3.15 10.54
CA VAL A 193 33.76 3.48 10.16
C VAL A 193 33.66 3.79 8.66
N GLN A 194 34.64 4.51 8.10
CA GLN A 194 34.68 4.81 6.65
C GLN A 194 34.91 3.54 5.82
N GLU A 195 35.80 2.67 6.26
CA GLU A 195 36.05 1.38 5.63
C GLU A 195 34.80 0.50 5.67
N TYR A 196 34.16 0.39 6.83
CA TYR A 196 32.92 -0.36 7.01
C TYR A 196 31.78 0.18 6.15
N PHE A 197 31.67 1.50 5.99
CA PHE A 197 30.67 2.09 5.10
C PHE A 197 30.88 1.62 3.64
N THR A 198 32.14 1.53 3.20
CA THR A 198 32.48 1.04 1.87
C THR A 198 32.21 -0.46 1.74
N ASP A 199 32.58 -1.25 2.75
CA ASP A 199 32.31 -2.69 2.81
C ASP A 199 30.80 -2.98 2.79
N TYR A 200 30.01 -2.21 3.54
CA TYR A 200 28.56 -2.32 3.56
C TYR A 200 27.95 -2.08 2.18
N LEU A 201 28.36 -1.02 1.48
CA LEU A 201 27.85 -0.70 0.14
C LEU A 201 28.16 -1.79 -0.89
N LEU A 202 29.29 -2.50 -0.75
CA LEU A 202 29.70 -3.55 -1.67
C LEU A 202 29.03 -4.89 -1.36
N ASN A 203 28.69 -5.16 -0.10
CA ASN A 203 28.26 -6.47 0.36
C ASN A 203 26.78 -6.56 0.80
N ASP A 204 26.03 -5.45 0.77
CA ASP A 204 24.57 -5.49 1.00
C ASP A 204 23.87 -6.29 -0.10
N SER A 205 23.63 -7.57 0.20
CA SER A 205 23.14 -8.57 -0.74
C SER A 205 21.76 -9.11 -0.38
N LEU A 206 21.11 -8.60 0.68
CA LEU A 206 19.84 -9.12 1.18
C LEU A 206 18.75 -9.11 0.09
N GLY A 207 18.61 -8.00 -0.63
CA GLY A 207 17.63 -7.88 -1.71
C GLY A 207 17.90 -8.84 -2.88
N ILE A 208 19.17 -9.16 -3.14
CA ILE A 208 19.57 -10.12 -4.19
C ILE A 208 19.20 -11.54 -3.75
N ILE A 209 19.52 -11.89 -2.50
CA ILE A 209 19.21 -13.21 -1.91
C ILE A 209 17.70 -13.45 -1.89
N CYS A 210 16.89 -12.50 -1.41
CA CYS A 210 15.44 -12.65 -1.39
C CYS A 210 14.84 -12.80 -2.80
N ASN A 211 15.34 -12.05 -3.78
CA ASN A 211 14.91 -12.22 -5.17
C ASN A 211 15.31 -13.58 -5.73
N ALA A 212 16.53 -14.05 -5.46
CA ALA A 212 16.97 -15.38 -5.85
C ALA A 212 16.07 -16.46 -5.24
N HIS A 213 15.71 -16.34 -3.96
CA HIS A 213 14.81 -17.27 -3.30
C HIS A 213 13.45 -17.35 -3.99
N VAL A 214 12.85 -16.22 -4.38
CA VAL A 214 11.59 -16.22 -5.15
C VAL A 214 11.73 -16.99 -6.46
N VAL A 215 12.84 -16.81 -7.18
CA VAL A 215 13.09 -17.49 -8.47
C VAL A 215 13.30 -18.98 -8.28
N PHE A 216 14.13 -19.40 -7.32
CA PHE A 216 14.35 -20.83 -7.09
C PHE A 216 13.12 -21.51 -6.50
N ALA A 217 12.34 -20.84 -5.66
CA ALA A 217 11.08 -21.39 -5.15
C ALA A 217 10.03 -21.58 -6.24
N ASP A 218 10.08 -20.78 -7.31
CA ASP A 218 9.22 -20.95 -8.50
C ASP A 218 9.74 -22.04 -9.46
N ARG A 219 11.06 -22.23 -9.55
CA ARG A 219 11.68 -23.17 -10.52
C ARG A 219 11.81 -24.59 -9.98
N GLU A 220 12.10 -24.74 -8.70
CA GLU A 220 12.42 -26.04 -8.11
C GLU A 220 11.14 -26.82 -7.76
N PRO A 221 11.07 -28.15 -8.03
CA PRO A 221 9.87 -28.94 -7.78
C PRO A 221 9.41 -28.94 -6.31
N LEU A 222 10.36 -28.81 -5.37
CA LEU A 222 10.11 -28.76 -3.93
C LEU A 222 9.88 -27.33 -3.41
N MET A 223 9.89 -26.33 -4.30
CA MET A 223 9.68 -24.91 -3.97
C MET A 223 10.62 -24.44 -2.85
N ALA A 224 10.09 -23.76 -1.82
CA ALA A 224 10.84 -23.29 -0.66
C ALA A 224 11.50 -24.42 0.16
N ARG A 225 11.13 -25.69 -0.06
CA ARG A 225 11.74 -26.86 0.61
C ARG A 225 12.97 -27.38 -0.14
N SER A 226 13.28 -26.84 -1.32
CA SER A 226 14.47 -27.21 -2.07
C SER A 226 15.74 -26.79 -1.31
N GLU A 227 16.81 -27.57 -1.44
CA GLU A 227 18.10 -27.29 -0.78
C GLU A 227 18.62 -25.88 -1.10
N LYS A 228 18.43 -25.42 -2.34
CA LYS A 228 18.76 -24.06 -2.77
C LYS A 228 18.00 -22.99 -2.00
N CYS A 229 16.69 -23.17 -1.81
CA CYS A 229 15.88 -22.21 -1.04
C CYS A 229 16.24 -22.21 0.44
N ILE A 230 16.52 -23.38 1.02
CA ILE A 230 16.98 -23.51 2.40
C ILE A 230 18.32 -22.79 2.61
N GLU A 231 19.27 -22.96 1.69
CA GLU A 231 20.56 -22.27 1.75
C GLU A 231 20.40 -20.76 1.56
N LEU A 232 19.53 -20.32 0.64
CA LEU A 232 19.20 -18.89 0.48
C LEU A 232 18.54 -18.30 1.73
N ALA A 233 17.70 -19.06 2.46
CA ALA A 233 17.13 -18.62 3.72
C ALA A 233 18.21 -18.43 4.79
N ARG A 234 19.20 -19.34 4.87
CA ARG A 234 20.37 -19.21 5.74
C ARG A 234 21.21 -17.98 5.40
N LEU A 235 21.50 -17.77 4.11
CA LEU A 235 22.25 -16.59 3.63
C LEU A 235 21.49 -15.28 3.91
N ALA A 236 20.16 -15.28 3.80
CA ALA A 236 19.35 -14.12 4.13
C ALA A 236 19.45 -13.76 5.62
N SER A 237 19.47 -14.76 6.52
CA SER A 237 19.70 -14.53 7.95
C SER A 237 21.05 -13.85 8.20
N ILE A 238 22.11 -14.32 7.55
CA ILE A 238 23.45 -13.72 7.65
C ILE A 238 23.43 -12.28 7.12
N ALA A 239 22.78 -12.04 5.98
CA ALA A 239 22.70 -10.71 5.37
C ALA A 239 21.92 -9.70 6.22
N VAL A 240 20.87 -10.13 6.93
CA VAL A 240 20.13 -9.26 7.87
C VAL A 240 21.00 -8.82 9.05
N ASP A 241 21.85 -9.71 9.55
CA ASP A 241 22.74 -9.43 10.68
C ASP A 241 24.11 -8.88 10.27
N PHE A 242 24.40 -8.74 8.97
CA PHE A 242 25.64 -8.16 8.48
C PHE A 242 25.95 -6.76 9.07
N PRO A 243 24.99 -5.82 9.18
CA PRO A 243 25.16 -4.54 9.90
C PRO A 243 25.68 -4.66 11.33
N LYS A 244 25.37 -5.78 12.00
CA LYS A 244 25.68 -6.01 13.43
C LYS A 244 26.94 -6.85 13.61
N THR A 245 27.17 -7.78 12.70
CA THR A 245 28.21 -8.81 12.83
C THR A 245 29.48 -8.47 12.04
N GLY A 246 29.37 -7.68 10.98
CA GLY A 246 30.44 -7.42 10.01
C GLY A 246 30.74 -8.62 9.09
N VAL A 247 29.91 -9.67 9.10
CA VAL A 247 30.10 -10.86 8.26
C VAL A 247 29.18 -10.81 7.04
N PRO A 248 29.71 -10.64 5.82
CA PRO A 248 28.88 -10.53 4.62
C PRO A 248 28.38 -11.91 4.15
N ALA A 249 27.14 -11.96 3.67
CA ALA A 249 26.59 -13.15 3.03
C ALA A 249 27.18 -13.32 1.63
N LYS A 250 27.89 -14.43 1.40
CA LYS A 250 28.48 -14.76 0.09
C LYS A 250 27.55 -15.69 -0.67
N ILE A 251 26.97 -15.21 -1.78
CA ILE A 251 26.08 -16.00 -2.63
C ILE A 251 26.91 -16.95 -3.51
N PRO A 252 26.77 -18.28 -3.38
CA PRO A 252 27.38 -19.28 -4.27
C PRO A 252 26.97 -19.09 -5.73
N GLU A 253 27.82 -19.51 -6.66
CA GLU A 253 27.58 -19.31 -8.10
C GLU A 253 26.35 -20.08 -8.62
N ASP A 254 26.05 -21.25 -8.06
CA ASP A 254 24.86 -22.05 -8.38
C ASP A 254 23.55 -21.44 -7.85
N LEU A 255 23.65 -20.51 -6.90
CA LEU A 255 22.52 -19.73 -6.36
C LEU A 255 22.37 -18.36 -7.03
N ARG A 256 23.14 -18.08 -8.10
CA ARG A 256 22.96 -16.87 -8.90
C ARG A 256 21.94 -17.10 -10.01
N VAL A 257 20.92 -16.24 -10.03
CA VAL A 257 19.84 -16.31 -11.01
C VAL A 257 20.30 -15.80 -12.39
N LYS A 258 20.06 -16.62 -13.41
CA LYS A 258 20.31 -16.29 -14.83
C LYS A 258 19.03 -15.97 -15.60
N GLU A 259 17.91 -16.58 -15.21
CA GLU A 259 16.60 -16.45 -15.85
C GLU A 259 15.54 -16.16 -14.78
N TYR A 260 14.63 -15.24 -15.08
CA TYR A 260 13.62 -14.77 -14.13
C TYR A 260 12.20 -15.17 -14.57
N PRO A 261 11.28 -15.44 -13.63
CA PRO A 261 9.89 -15.71 -13.98
C PRO A 261 9.20 -14.43 -14.49
N ASP A 262 8.22 -14.62 -15.38
CA ASP A 262 7.48 -13.56 -16.07
C ASP A 262 6.86 -12.52 -15.12
N PHE A 263 6.37 -12.95 -13.96
CA PHE A 263 5.74 -12.06 -12.98
C PHE A 263 6.70 -11.08 -12.30
N MET A 264 8.03 -11.27 -12.41
CA MET A 264 9.01 -10.31 -11.86
C MET A 264 9.27 -9.12 -12.79
N GLU A 265 8.74 -9.14 -14.03
CA GLU A 265 8.80 -8.04 -15.00
C GLU A 265 10.22 -7.45 -15.18
N LYS A 266 11.24 -8.33 -15.20
CA LYS A 266 12.61 -7.92 -15.50
C LYS A 266 12.70 -7.44 -16.95
N ALA A 267 13.54 -6.44 -17.20
CA ALA A 267 13.69 -5.87 -18.52
C ALA A 267 14.27 -6.92 -19.48
N GLU A 268 13.48 -7.30 -20.50
CA GLU A 268 13.81 -8.39 -21.44
C GLU A 268 15.09 -8.13 -22.25
N ASP A 269 15.48 -6.86 -22.40
CA ASP A 269 16.74 -6.44 -23.02
C ASP A 269 17.98 -6.77 -22.17
N LYS A 270 17.80 -7.06 -20.88
CA LYS A 270 18.88 -7.32 -19.91
C LYS A 270 18.86 -8.70 -19.30
N HIS A 271 17.70 -9.36 -19.29
CA HIS A 271 17.50 -10.60 -18.55
C HIS A 271 16.63 -11.57 -19.34
N ALA A 272 17.05 -12.84 -19.36
CA ALA A 272 16.22 -13.92 -19.88
C ALA A 272 15.03 -14.17 -18.93
N THR A 273 13.87 -14.47 -19.50
CA THR A 273 12.62 -14.70 -18.76
C THR A 273 11.95 -16.02 -19.15
N TYR A 274 11.18 -16.59 -18.24
CA TYR A 274 10.38 -17.80 -18.47
C TYR A 274 8.96 -17.63 -17.90
N VAL A 275 8.01 -18.41 -18.41
CA VAL A 275 6.61 -18.39 -17.91
C VAL A 275 6.51 -19.26 -16.66
N SER A 276 6.16 -18.66 -15.51
CA SER A 276 5.94 -19.40 -14.26
C SER A 276 4.63 -20.20 -14.33
N GLU A 277 4.64 -21.48 -14.00
CA GLU A 277 3.43 -22.32 -13.93
C GLU A 277 2.74 -22.28 -12.54
N HIS A 278 3.33 -21.57 -11.59
CA HIS A 278 2.84 -21.48 -10.21
C HIS A 278 1.85 -20.34 -10.00
N VAL A 279 1.35 -20.22 -8.75
CA VAL A 279 0.27 -19.30 -8.39
C VAL A 279 0.63 -17.84 -8.70
N LEU A 280 1.87 -17.42 -8.48
CA LEU A 280 2.29 -16.05 -8.76
C LEU A 280 2.24 -15.72 -10.26
N GLY A 281 2.75 -16.62 -11.11
CA GLY A 281 2.64 -16.49 -12.57
C GLY A 281 1.19 -16.45 -13.05
N LYS A 282 0.33 -17.34 -12.53
CA LYS A 282 -1.10 -17.38 -12.88
C LYS A 282 -1.83 -16.09 -12.49
N LEU A 283 -1.61 -15.60 -11.26
CA LEU A 283 -2.20 -14.35 -10.77
C LEU A 283 -1.69 -13.15 -11.58
N PHE A 284 -0.40 -13.11 -11.86
CA PHE A 284 0.20 -12.07 -12.69
C PHE A 284 -0.46 -12.03 -14.06
N ARG A 285 -0.52 -13.16 -14.79
CA ARG A 285 -1.11 -13.21 -16.13
C ARG A 285 -2.61 -12.92 -16.13
N ALA A 286 -3.34 -13.33 -15.09
CA ALA A 286 -4.76 -13.01 -14.94
C ALA A 286 -5.03 -11.49 -14.84
N VAL A 287 -4.05 -10.70 -14.40
CA VAL A 287 -4.17 -9.24 -14.25
C VAL A 287 -3.38 -8.47 -15.32
N ARG A 288 -2.30 -9.05 -15.85
CA ARG A 288 -1.38 -8.42 -16.82
C ARG A 288 -2.12 -7.90 -18.05
N ASP A 289 -3.03 -8.71 -18.56
CA ASP A 289 -3.76 -8.47 -19.80
C ASP A 289 -5.10 -7.76 -19.55
N ILE A 290 -5.44 -7.45 -18.29
CA ILE A 290 -6.51 -6.51 -18.00
C ILE A 290 -5.96 -5.14 -18.43
N PRO A 291 -6.43 -4.57 -19.55
CA PRO A 291 -5.99 -3.25 -19.92
C PRO A 291 -6.28 -2.34 -18.73
N PRO A 292 -5.33 -1.51 -18.26
CA PRO A 292 -5.72 -0.41 -17.41
C PRO A 292 -6.85 0.28 -18.18
N ASP A 293 -8.00 0.47 -17.55
CA ASP A 293 -9.23 0.99 -18.18
C ASP A 293 -9.04 2.39 -18.82
N THR A 294 -7.81 2.90 -18.84
CA THR A 294 -7.27 3.85 -19.81
C THR A 294 -7.57 3.54 -21.28
N GLY A 295 -7.92 2.29 -21.65
CA GLY A 295 -8.40 1.94 -23.00
C GLY A 295 -9.79 2.52 -23.30
N SER A 296 -10.64 2.65 -22.28
CA SER A 296 -11.83 3.49 -22.31
C SER A 296 -11.48 4.88 -21.82
N ARG A 297 -10.51 5.54 -22.47
CA ARG A 297 -10.45 6.99 -22.51
C ARG A 297 -11.73 7.47 -23.21
N ARG A 298 -12.86 7.48 -22.50
CA ARG A 298 -13.63 8.72 -22.49
C ARG A 298 -12.69 9.71 -21.81
N SER A 299 -11.78 10.30 -22.59
CA SER A 299 -11.23 11.59 -22.20
C SER A 299 -12.42 12.42 -21.76
N PHE A 300 -12.25 13.24 -20.73
CA PHE A 300 -13.32 14.11 -20.32
C PHE A 300 -13.58 15.09 -21.47
N THR A 301 -14.44 14.69 -22.41
CA THR A 301 -14.64 15.39 -23.67
C THR A 301 -15.63 16.50 -23.42
N ARG A 302 -15.64 17.45 -24.36
CA ARG A 302 -16.65 18.50 -24.42
C ARG A 302 -18.07 17.94 -24.38
N GLU A 303 -18.29 16.77 -24.94
CA GLU A 303 -19.60 16.11 -24.97
C GLU A 303 -19.95 15.50 -23.61
N VAL A 304 -18.99 14.88 -22.92
CA VAL A 304 -19.19 14.37 -21.56
C VAL A 304 -19.49 15.53 -20.61
N ALA A 305 -18.72 16.62 -20.66
CA ALA A 305 -18.96 17.79 -19.84
C ALA A 305 -20.33 18.44 -20.10
N ARG A 306 -20.80 18.48 -21.35
CA ARG A 306 -22.14 18.97 -21.69
C ARG A 306 -23.26 18.06 -21.17
N ARG A 307 -23.06 16.74 -21.22
CA ARG A 307 -24.06 15.76 -20.77
C ARG A 307 -24.14 15.64 -19.25
N SER A 308 -23.03 15.95 -18.57
CA SER A 308 -22.90 15.87 -17.11
C SER A 308 -23.11 17.23 -16.43
N TYR A 309 -23.53 18.24 -17.21
CA TYR A 309 -23.85 19.56 -16.68
C TYR A 309 -25.22 19.52 -16.02
N ASP A 310 -25.24 19.79 -14.74
CA ASP A 310 -26.41 19.86 -13.88
C ASP A 310 -26.88 21.32 -13.81
N SER A 311 -28.00 21.61 -14.46
CA SER A 311 -28.59 22.94 -14.42
C SER A 311 -29.04 23.35 -13.01
N ASP A 312 -29.28 22.40 -12.11
CA ASP A 312 -29.74 22.69 -10.75
C ASP A 312 -28.63 23.32 -9.89
N MET A 313 -27.38 23.21 -10.34
CA MET A 313 -26.22 23.88 -9.75
C MET A 313 -26.08 25.35 -10.21
N GLU A 314 -26.93 25.84 -11.13
CA GLU A 314 -26.97 27.25 -11.52
C GLU A 314 -27.78 28.09 -10.53
N VAL A 315 -27.15 29.12 -9.95
CA VAL A 315 -27.79 30.03 -9.00
C VAL A 315 -27.85 31.44 -9.58
N ASP A 316 -29.01 32.09 -9.56
CA ASP A 316 -29.19 33.44 -10.09
C ASP A 316 -28.13 34.42 -9.54
N GLY A 317 -27.42 35.09 -10.46
CA GLY A 317 -26.29 35.97 -10.17
C GLY A 317 -24.91 35.30 -10.19
N PHE A 318 -24.80 34.00 -10.50
CA PHE A 318 -23.49 33.34 -10.64
C PHE A 318 -22.61 33.96 -11.74
N LYS A 319 -23.24 34.55 -12.77
CA LYS A 319 -22.54 35.16 -13.91
C LYS A 319 -21.56 36.26 -13.49
N ASP A 320 -21.86 36.96 -12.41
CA ASP A 320 -21.04 38.05 -11.87
C ASP A 320 -19.68 37.54 -11.36
N TYR A 321 -19.58 36.25 -11.04
CA TYR A 321 -18.38 35.61 -10.50
C TYR A 321 -17.64 34.72 -11.51
N ILE A 322 -18.11 34.61 -12.76
CA ILE A 322 -17.50 33.74 -13.78
C ILE A 322 -16.05 34.16 -14.09
N GLU A 323 -15.78 35.47 -14.22
CA GLU A 323 -14.42 35.94 -14.56
C GLU A 323 -13.43 35.61 -13.44
N GLN A 324 -13.83 35.82 -12.18
CA GLN A 324 -13.04 35.47 -11.01
C GLN A 324 -12.80 33.94 -10.93
N ALA A 325 -13.87 33.14 -11.09
CA ALA A 325 -13.80 31.70 -11.10
C ALA A 325 -12.88 31.17 -12.22
N PHE A 326 -12.92 31.79 -13.40
CA PHE A 326 -12.03 31.48 -14.52
C PHE A 326 -10.56 31.76 -14.19
N ASN A 327 -10.27 32.88 -13.53
CA ASN A 327 -8.91 33.20 -13.12
C ASN A 327 -8.36 32.19 -12.10
N TYR A 328 -9.14 31.84 -11.07
CA TYR A 328 -8.73 30.85 -10.08
C TYR A 328 -8.58 29.45 -10.66
N LYS A 329 -9.50 29.04 -11.55
CA LYS A 329 -9.37 27.76 -12.25
C LYS A 329 -8.09 27.72 -13.09
N SER A 330 -7.78 28.79 -13.82
CA SER A 330 -6.56 28.87 -14.63
C SER A 330 -5.31 28.72 -13.76
N GLN A 331 -5.26 29.38 -12.60
CA GLN A 331 -4.17 29.25 -11.64
C GLN A 331 -4.08 27.83 -11.05
N TYR A 332 -5.22 27.21 -10.73
CA TYR A 332 -5.28 25.84 -10.24
C TYR A 332 -4.73 24.85 -11.27
N ASP A 333 -5.18 24.94 -12.52
CA ASP A 333 -4.79 24.06 -13.62
C ASP A 333 -3.29 24.18 -13.94
N GLU A 334 -2.73 25.39 -13.84
CA GLU A 334 -1.30 25.64 -14.00
C GLU A 334 -0.50 24.96 -12.88
N LYS A 335 -0.86 25.22 -11.61
CA LYS A 335 -0.17 24.63 -10.46
C LYS A 335 -0.27 23.11 -10.45
N LEU A 336 -1.46 22.56 -10.66
CA LEU A 336 -1.66 21.11 -10.78
C LEU A 336 -0.86 20.53 -11.95
N GLY A 337 -0.82 21.25 -13.08
CA GLY A 337 -0.02 20.87 -14.23
C GLY A 337 1.46 20.76 -13.92
N ASN A 338 2.01 21.75 -13.21
CA ASN A 338 3.40 21.75 -12.77
C ASN A 338 3.69 20.58 -11.82
N LEU A 339 2.76 20.23 -10.92
CA LEU A 339 2.91 19.05 -10.05
C LEU A 339 2.93 17.74 -10.85
N LEU A 340 2.00 17.59 -11.81
CA LEU A 340 1.95 16.41 -12.68
C LEU A 340 3.27 16.24 -13.46
N ASP A 341 3.77 17.33 -14.06
CA ASP A 341 5.00 17.30 -14.84
C ASP A 341 6.23 17.09 -13.96
N TYR A 342 6.30 17.74 -12.79
CA TYR A 342 7.38 17.58 -11.82
C TYR A 342 7.51 16.13 -11.34
N TYR A 343 6.42 15.52 -10.87
CA TYR A 343 6.43 14.14 -10.38
C TYR A 343 6.33 13.08 -11.49
N GLY A 344 6.13 13.48 -12.75
CA GLY A 344 5.93 12.57 -13.88
C GLY A 344 4.64 11.74 -13.80
N ILE A 345 3.60 12.26 -13.14
CA ILE A 345 2.29 11.60 -12.97
C ILE A 345 1.40 11.92 -14.17
N LYS A 346 0.71 10.91 -14.70
CA LYS A 346 0.01 11.04 -15.99
C LYS A 346 -1.34 11.72 -15.90
N THR A 347 -2.06 11.57 -14.80
CA THR A 347 -3.46 11.98 -14.70
C THR A 347 -3.77 12.70 -13.38
N GLU A 348 -4.76 13.60 -13.43
CA GLU A 348 -5.28 14.28 -12.24
C GLU A 348 -5.87 13.29 -11.23
N ALA A 349 -6.61 12.27 -11.69
CA ALA A 349 -7.21 11.28 -10.81
C ALA A 349 -6.16 10.50 -9.99
N GLU A 350 -4.98 10.21 -10.57
CA GLU A 350 -3.88 9.58 -9.86
C GLU A 350 -3.32 10.46 -8.74
N ILE A 351 -3.05 11.74 -9.03
CA ILE A 351 -2.41 12.64 -8.07
C ILE A 351 -3.38 13.13 -6.99
N ILE A 352 -4.62 13.46 -7.36
CA ILE A 352 -5.66 13.92 -6.43
C ILE A 352 -6.18 12.77 -5.57
N GLY A 353 -6.35 11.58 -6.16
CA GLY A 353 -6.80 10.39 -5.44
C GLY A 353 -5.73 9.71 -4.59
N GLY A 354 -4.46 10.11 -4.72
CA GLY A 354 -3.35 9.41 -4.06
C GLY A 354 -3.11 8.00 -4.61
N PHE A 355 -3.67 7.67 -5.78
CA PHE A 355 -3.58 6.37 -6.44
C PHE A 355 -2.47 6.36 -7.50
N VAL A 356 -1.31 6.94 -7.16
CA VAL A 356 -0.19 7.14 -8.08
C VAL A 356 0.30 5.79 -8.63
N MET A 357 0.21 5.60 -9.94
CA MET A 357 0.58 4.33 -10.59
C MET A 357 2.07 4.29 -10.89
N ARG A 358 2.60 5.38 -11.43
CA ARG A 358 4.01 5.52 -11.81
C ARG A 358 4.45 6.97 -11.65
N THR A 359 5.67 7.15 -11.15
CA THR A 359 6.36 8.43 -11.03
C THR A 359 7.47 8.55 -12.09
N GLY A 360 8.00 9.75 -12.26
CA GLY A 360 9.22 9.99 -13.04
C GLY A 360 10.42 9.23 -12.48
N LYS A 361 11.44 8.96 -13.31
CA LYS A 361 12.62 8.14 -12.94
C LYS A 361 13.38 8.68 -11.72
N SER A 362 13.31 9.97 -11.46
CA SER A 362 13.99 10.64 -10.34
C SER A 362 13.26 10.51 -9.01
N PHE A 363 12.06 9.91 -8.99
CA PHE A 363 11.23 9.80 -7.80
C PHE A 363 10.97 8.34 -7.45
N ASP A 364 11.07 8.01 -6.18
CA ASP A 364 10.68 6.73 -5.64
C ASP A 364 9.27 6.83 -5.05
N LYS A 365 8.33 6.03 -5.58
CA LYS A 365 6.93 6.03 -5.14
C LYS A 365 6.78 5.79 -3.63
N LYS A 366 7.65 5.03 -2.96
CA LYS A 366 7.51 4.73 -1.53
C LYS A 366 8.01 5.89 -0.68
N ARG A 367 9.11 6.53 -1.07
CA ARG A 367 9.74 7.66 -0.34
C ARG A 367 9.03 8.98 -0.59
N ASP A 368 8.58 9.24 -1.82
CA ASP A 368 8.08 10.55 -2.22
C ASP A 368 6.55 10.70 -2.13
N LEU A 369 5.82 9.64 -1.78
CA LEU A 369 4.35 9.67 -1.71
C LEU A 369 3.84 10.73 -0.74
N ASP A 370 4.51 10.90 0.40
CA ASP A 370 4.12 11.88 1.41
C ASP A 370 4.34 13.31 0.90
N SER A 371 5.44 13.56 0.19
CA SER A 371 5.73 14.84 -0.46
C SER A 371 4.71 15.17 -1.56
N ILE A 372 4.31 14.18 -2.36
CA ILE A 372 3.24 14.31 -3.36
C ILE A 372 1.92 14.66 -2.68
N ASN A 373 1.53 13.88 -1.66
CA ASN A 373 0.28 14.07 -0.92
C ASN A 373 0.24 15.44 -0.21
N PHE A 374 1.38 15.91 0.29
CA PHE A 374 1.53 17.21 0.90
C PHE A 374 1.38 18.34 -0.12
N SER A 375 2.05 18.22 -1.28
CA SER A 375 1.96 19.21 -2.37
C SER A 375 0.52 19.37 -2.87
N VAL A 376 -0.21 18.26 -3.02
CA VAL A 376 -1.63 18.26 -3.38
C VAL A 376 -2.47 18.90 -2.27
N LYS A 377 -2.23 18.56 -1.01
CA LYS A 377 -2.95 19.15 0.13
C LYS A 377 -2.75 20.66 0.18
N PHE A 378 -1.54 21.14 -0.11
CA PHE A 378 -1.24 22.57 -0.14
C PHE A 378 -1.93 23.30 -1.28
N LEU A 379 -2.00 22.69 -2.47
CA LEU A 379 -2.75 23.25 -3.60
C LEU A 379 -4.25 23.36 -3.28
N LYS A 380 -4.83 22.32 -2.68
CA LYS A 380 -6.24 22.33 -2.23
C LYS A 380 -6.51 23.43 -1.21
N LYS A 381 -5.62 23.59 -0.22
CA LYS A 381 -5.73 24.68 0.77
C LYS A 381 -5.68 26.06 0.12
N GLN A 382 -4.84 26.27 -0.89
CA GLN A 382 -4.83 27.53 -1.65
C GLN A 382 -6.13 27.73 -2.42
N ALA A 383 -6.65 26.69 -3.08
CA ALA A 383 -7.92 26.78 -3.80
C ALA A 383 -9.07 27.19 -2.87
N ARG A 384 -9.16 26.60 -1.68
CA ARG A 384 -10.16 27.01 -0.67
C ARG A 384 -9.97 28.45 -0.23
N ALA A 385 -8.74 28.88 0.02
CA ALA A 385 -8.46 30.27 0.37
C ALA A 385 -8.88 31.27 -0.72
N TRP A 386 -8.77 30.91 -2.01
CA TRP A 386 -9.28 31.74 -3.12
C TRP A 386 -10.80 31.81 -3.15
N PHE A 387 -11.49 30.73 -2.75
CA PHE A 387 -12.94 30.74 -2.60
C PHE A 387 -13.38 31.66 -1.45
N ASP A 388 -12.62 31.65 -0.36
CA ASP A 388 -12.88 32.42 0.88
C ASP A 388 -12.32 33.86 0.86
N GLU A 389 -11.69 34.30 -0.25
CA GLU A 389 -10.81 35.48 -0.32
C GLU A 389 -11.50 36.85 -0.09
N SER A 390 -12.78 36.87 0.27
CA SER A 390 -13.56 38.10 0.50
C SER A 390 -13.38 38.72 1.88
N GLY A 391 -12.68 38.08 2.82
CA GLY A 391 -12.27 38.67 4.10
C GLY A 391 -13.41 39.18 5.00
N THR A 392 -14.66 38.91 4.63
CA THR A 392 -15.89 39.30 5.31
C THR A 392 -16.80 38.09 5.36
N VAL A 393 -17.69 38.03 6.36
CA VAL A 393 -18.72 36.98 6.43
C VAL A 393 -19.67 37.18 5.25
N GLU A 394 -19.39 36.51 4.13
CA GLU A 394 -20.26 36.53 2.95
C GLU A 394 -21.60 35.88 3.29
N SER A 395 -22.69 36.48 2.80
CA SER A 395 -24.01 35.86 2.93
C SER A 395 -24.01 34.49 2.23
N PRO A 396 -24.77 33.49 2.71
CA PRO A 396 -24.89 32.19 2.07
C PRO A 396 -25.24 32.24 0.59
N ASP A 397 -25.99 33.26 0.16
CA ASP A 397 -26.37 33.46 -1.24
C ASP A 397 -25.18 33.86 -2.13
N VAL A 398 -24.23 34.63 -1.60
CA VAL A 398 -22.98 34.98 -2.32
C VAL A 398 -22.11 33.75 -2.50
N LEU A 399 -21.95 32.93 -1.44
CA LEU A 399 -21.20 31.68 -1.51
C LEU A 399 -21.81 30.71 -2.54
N ARG A 400 -23.14 30.60 -2.58
CA ARG A 400 -23.87 29.78 -3.57
C ARG A 400 -23.63 30.27 -5.01
N ARG A 401 -23.65 31.58 -5.25
CA ARG A 401 -23.34 32.16 -6.58
C ARG A 401 -21.88 31.91 -6.99
N LYS A 402 -20.93 32.03 -6.06
CA LYS A 402 -19.51 31.73 -6.31
C LYS A 402 -19.31 30.25 -6.62
N ALA A 403 -19.89 29.35 -5.81
CA ALA A 403 -19.84 27.91 -6.04
C ALA A 403 -20.41 27.53 -7.42
N SER A 404 -21.57 28.10 -7.76
CA SER A 404 -22.21 27.93 -9.06
C SER A 404 -21.33 28.43 -10.22
N ALA A 405 -20.62 29.55 -10.05
CA ALA A 405 -19.67 30.04 -11.05
C ALA A 405 -18.45 29.12 -11.22
N TRP A 406 -17.92 28.56 -10.12
CA TRP A 406 -16.81 27.60 -10.16
C TRP A 406 -17.22 26.28 -10.83
N TYR A 407 -18.43 25.79 -10.53
CA TYR A 407 -19.03 24.65 -11.24
C TYR A 407 -19.12 24.91 -12.74
N HIS A 408 -19.73 26.05 -13.09
CA HIS A 408 -19.94 26.45 -14.47
C HIS A 408 -18.63 26.48 -15.26
N VAL A 409 -17.63 27.18 -14.74
CA VAL A 409 -16.31 27.31 -15.38
C VAL A 409 -15.60 25.96 -15.49
N THR A 410 -15.75 25.08 -14.49
CA THR A 410 -15.16 23.73 -14.54
C THR A 410 -15.70 22.93 -15.72
N LEU A 411 -17.02 22.87 -15.92
CA LEU A 411 -17.60 22.05 -16.98
C LEU A 411 -17.61 22.73 -18.37
N ILE A 412 -17.70 24.07 -18.44
CA ILE A 412 -17.91 24.79 -19.70
C ILE A 412 -16.62 25.22 -20.39
N GLU A 413 -15.48 25.26 -19.69
CA GLU A 413 -14.17 25.61 -20.29
C GLU A 413 -13.73 24.69 -21.43
N ILE A 414 -14.29 23.48 -21.57
CA ILE A 414 -14.06 22.65 -22.76
C ILE A 414 -14.67 23.28 -24.04
N LYS A 415 -15.48 24.34 -23.92
CA LYS A 415 -16.14 25.00 -25.06
C LYS A 415 -15.25 25.93 -25.89
N LYS A 416 -14.13 26.46 -25.40
CA LYS A 416 -13.43 27.59 -26.06
C LYS A 416 -12.13 27.27 -26.81
N GLY A 417 -11.75 26.00 -26.96
CA GLY A 417 -10.79 25.59 -28.02
C GLY A 417 -9.38 26.20 -27.97
N LYS A 418 -8.94 26.77 -26.84
CA LYS A 418 -7.50 26.99 -26.62
C LYS A 418 -6.88 25.64 -26.29
N THR A 419 -6.38 24.97 -27.32
CA THR A 419 -5.69 23.67 -27.24
C THR A 419 -4.64 23.74 -26.14
N PRO A 420 -4.84 23.09 -24.99
CA PRO A 420 -3.69 22.80 -24.17
C PRO A 420 -2.94 21.64 -24.84
N PRO A 421 -1.61 21.51 -24.64
CA PRO A 421 -0.83 20.43 -25.25
C PRO A 421 -1.53 19.09 -25.00
N VAL A 422 -1.51 18.20 -26.00
CA VAL A 422 -2.25 16.92 -26.15
C VAL A 422 -2.31 16.03 -24.89
N ARG A 423 -1.46 16.31 -23.88
CA ARG A 423 -1.46 15.71 -22.53
C ARG A 423 -2.53 16.24 -21.55
N ARG A 424 -3.30 17.29 -21.85
CA ARG A 424 -4.21 17.96 -20.88
C ARG A 424 -5.71 17.60 -21.00
N LEU A 425 -6.09 16.60 -21.78
CA LEU A 425 -7.50 16.21 -22.00
C LEU A 425 -8.18 15.46 -20.83
N ASN A 426 -7.51 15.29 -19.69
CA ASN A 426 -7.98 14.51 -18.53
C ASN A 426 -8.02 15.34 -17.21
N ARG A 427 -8.14 16.68 -17.27
CA ARG A 427 -7.80 17.58 -16.15
C ARG A 427 -8.94 18.46 -15.57
N ILE A 428 -10.17 17.98 -15.40
CA ILE A 428 -11.28 18.93 -15.22
C ILE A 428 -12.24 18.57 -14.09
N VAL A 429 -11.83 17.95 -12.99
CA VAL A 429 -12.87 17.52 -12.03
C VAL A 429 -12.57 17.67 -10.54
N SER A 430 -11.36 18.05 -10.13
CA SER A 430 -11.07 18.32 -8.70
C SER A 430 -11.33 19.74 -8.23
N PHE A 431 -11.39 20.74 -9.12
CA PHE A 431 -11.48 22.15 -8.72
C PHE A 431 -12.79 22.48 -7.97
N GLU A 432 -13.90 21.89 -8.40
CA GLU A 432 -15.22 22.12 -7.81
C GLU A 432 -15.42 21.42 -6.46
N LEU A 433 -14.78 20.26 -6.26
CA LEU A 433 -14.89 19.48 -5.03
C LEU A 433 -14.22 20.12 -3.83
N GLU A 434 -13.40 21.15 -4.05
CA GLU A 434 -12.85 21.94 -2.95
C GLU A 434 -13.90 22.88 -2.33
N ILE A 435 -15.13 22.92 -2.85
CA ILE A 435 -16.24 23.76 -2.39
C ILE A 435 -17.36 22.95 -1.72
N GLN A 436 -17.40 21.62 -1.88
CA GLN A 436 -18.52 20.77 -1.42
C GLN A 436 -18.40 20.25 0.03
N GLU A 437 -17.36 20.63 0.77
CA GLU A 437 -17.21 20.41 2.23
C GLU A 437 -17.34 21.72 2.99
#